data_AF-A0A2E8R224-F1
#
_entry.id   AF-A0A2E8R224-F1
#
_cell.length_a   1.000
_cell.length_b   1.000
_cell.length_c   1.000
_cell.angle_alpha   90.00
_cell.angle_beta   90.00
_cell.angle_gamma   90.00
#
_symmetry.space_group_name_H-M   'P 1'
#
loop_
_entity.id
_entity.type
_entity.pdbx_description
1 polymer ?
#
loop_
_entity_poly.entity_id
_entity_poly.type
_entity_poly.pdbx_seq_one_letter_code
_entity_poly.pdbx_strand_id
1 'polypeptide(L)'
;AKALPASHIGIRCLNDSDKAVAGSLAAVRAGARQVQGTFNGLGLRCGNANLASVIANLVLKMGFESGVTAESLGRLTEITRQIDARLNRLSAPRMPFVGSDAFRHGAGRDSAEEAVRHEHIDPRAVGNRRQLTAEGEVDREGLQRRLEAIGTPFDPDDPTCQRLLDVLRENKSRGLTYDGAEASFELLVRSHFGRLPNFFRLDGFRVIDERRIDARGQLKTLSEASVRVQVGENRHMMVAEGAGPVHALDVALRKALEDSYPGLKDLRLVDYKVRILNSEGGTKAYIRVMIDSTDGTATWTTVGVSDNVIDASYSALNDGIVYKLLRDEVPSLASGAGAAGVPG
;
A
#
# COMPACT_ATOMS: atom_id res chain seq x y z
N ALA A 1 -8.45 -26.55 48.46
CA ALA A 1 -8.36 -26.81 47.01
C ALA A 1 -6.93 -27.25 46.70
N LYS A 2 -6.72 -28.40 46.04
CA LYS A 2 -5.37 -28.80 45.58
C LYS A 2 -4.87 -27.70 44.64
N ALA A 3 -3.74 -27.07 44.96
CA ALA A 3 -3.13 -26.06 44.10
C ALA A 3 -2.88 -26.70 42.73
N LEU A 4 -3.48 -26.12 41.68
CA LEU A 4 -3.15 -26.52 40.31
C LEU A 4 -1.66 -26.29 40.10
N PRO A 5 -0.92 -27.21 39.46
CA PRO A 5 0.47 -26.97 39.14
C PRO A 5 0.56 -25.71 38.27
N ALA A 6 1.41 -24.75 38.65
CA ALA A 6 1.56 -23.49 37.92
C ALA A 6 1.85 -23.69 36.42
N SER A 7 2.50 -24.80 36.06
CA SER A 7 2.77 -25.22 34.68
C SER A 7 1.52 -25.50 33.81
N HIS A 8 0.34 -25.66 34.41
CA HIS A 8 -0.91 -25.96 33.69
C HIS A 8 -1.93 -24.80 33.72
N ILE A 9 -1.49 -23.61 34.12
CA ILE A 9 -2.37 -22.44 34.22
C ILE A 9 -2.20 -21.56 32.98
N GLY A 10 -3.32 -21.34 32.28
CA GLY A 10 -3.44 -20.40 31.18
C GLY A 10 -4.21 -19.15 31.57
N ILE A 11 -3.90 -18.02 30.91
CA ILE A 11 -4.62 -16.75 31.06
C ILE A 11 -5.15 -16.27 29.71
N ARG A 12 -6.37 -15.72 29.72
CA ARG A 12 -6.95 -15.01 28.59
C ARG A 12 -7.57 -13.71 29.08
N CYS A 13 -6.93 -12.59 28.78
CA CYS A 13 -7.45 -11.27 29.15
C CYS A 13 -8.18 -10.61 27.97
N LEU A 14 -9.35 -10.03 28.27
CA LEU A 14 -10.10 -9.15 27.37
C LEU A 14 -9.72 -7.69 27.63
N ASN A 15 -9.87 -6.82 26.63
CA ASN A 15 -9.35 -5.46 26.68
C ASN A 15 -10.41 -4.38 26.97
N ASP A 16 -11.54 -4.74 27.60
CA ASP A 16 -12.65 -3.80 27.89
C ASP A 16 -12.24 -2.61 28.78
N SER A 17 -11.12 -2.72 29.52
CA SER A 17 -10.57 -1.63 30.36
C SER A 17 -9.13 -1.23 30.00
N ASP A 18 -8.70 -1.59 28.78
CA ASP A 18 -7.35 -1.34 28.25
C ASP A 18 -6.19 -1.94 29.08
N LYS A 19 -6.49 -3.03 29.80
CA LYS A 19 -5.56 -3.71 30.72
C LYS A 19 -5.19 -5.12 30.27
N ALA A 20 -5.56 -5.55 29.06
CA ALA A 20 -5.41 -6.96 28.67
C ALA A 20 -3.95 -7.42 28.63
N VAL A 21 -3.05 -6.60 28.07
CA VAL A 21 -1.61 -6.89 28.03
C VAL A 21 -1.05 -6.90 29.45
N ALA A 22 -1.32 -5.86 30.25
CA ALA A 22 -0.84 -5.77 31.63
C ALA A 22 -1.30 -6.96 32.50
N GLY A 23 -2.58 -7.32 32.42
CA GLY A 23 -3.14 -8.48 33.13
C GLY A 23 -2.52 -9.81 32.70
N SER A 24 -2.24 -9.97 31.40
CA SER A 24 -1.56 -11.16 30.89
C SER A 24 -0.14 -11.28 31.44
N LEU A 25 0.63 -10.18 31.44
CA LEU A 25 1.99 -10.16 31.99
C LEU A 25 2.00 -10.38 33.52
N ALA A 26 1.03 -9.82 34.24
CA ALA A 26 0.88 -10.04 35.68
C ALA A 26 0.57 -11.50 36.01
N ALA A 27 -0.31 -12.16 35.25
CA ALA A 27 -0.61 -13.57 35.42
C ALA A 27 0.62 -14.47 35.16
N VAL A 28 1.44 -14.15 34.15
CA VAL A 28 2.69 -14.87 33.90
C VAL A 28 3.67 -14.71 35.06
N ARG A 29 3.82 -13.50 35.61
CA ARG A 29 4.62 -13.26 36.83
C ARG A 29 4.10 -14.06 38.04
N ALA A 30 2.78 -14.21 38.15
CA ALA A 30 2.14 -14.99 39.20
C ALA A 30 2.21 -16.52 38.99
N GLY A 31 2.77 -16.99 37.86
CA GLY A 31 3.03 -18.41 37.63
C GLY A 31 2.31 -19.02 36.42
N ALA A 32 1.43 -18.29 35.72
CA ALA A 32 0.82 -18.80 34.49
C ALA A 32 1.90 -19.10 33.43
N ARG A 33 1.68 -20.13 32.60
CA ARG A 33 2.61 -20.58 31.56
C ARG A 33 2.01 -20.63 30.15
N GLN A 34 0.73 -20.30 30.00
CA GLN A 34 0.08 -20.10 28.71
C GLN A 34 -0.64 -18.74 28.68
N VAL A 35 -0.43 -17.95 27.63
CA VAL A 35 -1.17 -16.72 27.38
C VAL A 35 -1.97 -16.87 26.10
N GLN A 36 -3.27 -16.59 26.16
CA GLN A 36 -4.16 -16.55 25.01
C GLN A 36 -4.48 -15.09 24.65
N GLY A 37 -4.38 -14.79 23.37
CA GLY A 37 -4.65 -13.47 22.82
C GLY A 37 -4.77 -13.55 21.30
N THR A 38 -4.72 -12.40 20.65
CA THR A 38 -4.72 -12.29 19.19
C THR A 38 -3.70 -11.26 18.74
N PHE A 39 -3.17 -11.40 17.53
CA PHE A 39 -2.41 -10.31 16.91
C PHE A 39 -3.33 -9.11 16.70
N ASN A 40 -2.77 -7.91 16.83
CA ASN A 40 -3.45 -6.62 16.67
C ASN A 40 -4.61 -6.41 17.66
N GLY A 41 -4.68 -7.23 18.73
CA GLY A 41 -5.74 -7.17 19.73
C GLY A 41 -7.13 -7.56 19.19
N LEU A 42 -7.20 -8.24 18.04
CA LEU A 42 -8.47 -8.62 17.41
C LEU A 42 -9.41 -9.39 18.36
N GLY A 43 -10.71 -9.13 18.27
CA GLY A 43 -11.71 -9.80 19.09
C GLY A 43 -13.03 -9.05 19.07
N LEU A 44 -14.00 -9.55 19.84
CA LEU A 44 -15.26 -8.83 20.04
C LEU A 44 -15.05 -7.60 20.92
N ARG A 45 -15.88 -6.58 20.75
CA ARG A 45 -15.88 -5.33 21.53
C ARG A 45 -14.50 -4.65 21.51
N CYS A 46 -13.85 -4.52 22.67
CA CYS A 46 -12.55 -3.88 22.82
C CYS A 46 -11.36 -4.83 22.51
N GLY A 47 -11.63 -6.09 22.19
CA GLY A 47 -10.61 -7.05 21.75
C GLY A 47 -10.01 -7.93 22.85
N ASN A 48 -8.96 -8.68 22.47
CA ASN A 48 -8.17 -9.51 23.38
C ASN A 48 -6.80 -8.86 23.67
N ALA A 49 -6.01 -9.46 24.57
CA ALA A 49 -4.61 -9.11 24.72
C ALA A 49 -3.86 -9.19 23.38
N ASN A 50 -3.16 -8.12 23.01
CA ASN A 50 -2.39 -8.05 21.77
C ASN A 50 -1.12 -8.92 21.89
N LEU A 51 -1.06 -10.01 21.12
CA LEU A 51 0.06 -10.95 21.15
C LEU A 51 1.38 -10.30 20.72
N ALA A 52 1.38 -9.33 19.81
CA ALA A 52 2.62 -8.63 19.45
C ALA A 52 3.25 -7.95 20.67
N SER A 53 2.44 -7.22 21.45
CA SER A 53 2.88 -6.57 22.69
C SER A 53 3.23 -7.57 23.79
N VAL A 54 2.44 -8.63 23.95
CA VAL A 54 2.69 -9.67 24.98
C VAL A 54 4.02 -10.37 24.71
N ILE A 55 4.23 -10.85 23.48
CA ILE A 55 5.46 -11.57 23.08
C ILE A 55 6.68 -10.66 23.27
N ALA A 56 6.63 -9.43 22.76
CA ALA A 56 7.75 -8.49 22.90
C ALA A 56 8.09 -8.19 24.36
N ASN A 57 7.11 -8.00 25.23
CA ASN A 57 7.36 -7.79 26.67
C ASN A 57 7.93 -9.04 27.35
N LEU A 58 7.37 -10.23 27.09
CA LEU A 58 7.84 -11.46 27.72
C LEU A 58 9.30 -11.75 27.36
N VAL A 59 9.64 -11.64 26.07
CA VAL A 59 10.99 -11.95 25.57
C VAL A 59 11.98 -10.84 25.88
N LEU A 60 11.69 -9.59 25.48
CA LEU A 60 12.68 -8.49 25.54
C LEU A 60 12.75 -7.78 26.89
N LYS A 61 11.68 -7.82 27.70
CA LYS A 61 11.60 -7.06 28.97
C LYS A 61 11.61 -7.93 30.20
N MET A 62 11.03 -9.12 30.12
CA MET A 62 10.91 -10.02 31.27
C MET A 62 11.89 -11.20 31.19
N GLY A 63 12.61 -11.37 30.08
CA GLY A 63 13.64 -12.40 29.94
C GLY A 63 13.10 -13.83 29.98
N PHE A 64 11.83 -14.04 29.60
CA PHE A 64 11.25 -15.37 29.56
C PHE A 64 11.75 -16.13 28.34
N GLU A 65 12.21 -17.36 28.57
CA GLU A 65 12.45 -18.31 27.49
C GLU A 65 11.13 -18.72 26.83
N SER A 66 11.14 -18.74 25.50
CA SER A 66 10.00 -19.14 24.68
C SER A 66 10.49 -19.79 23.40
N GLY A 67 9.58 -20.41 22.64
CA GLY A 67 9.88 -20.92 21.29
C GLY A 67 10.02 -19.83 20.22
N VAL A 68 9.86 -18.55 20.57
CA VAL A 68 10.01 -17.43 19.62
C VAL A 68 11.48 -17.07 19.51
N THR A 69 12.09 -17.39 18.37
CA THR A 69 13.49 -17.04 18.07
C THR A 69 13.64 -15.52 17.88
N ALA A 70 14.87 -15.01 18.00
CA ALA A 70 15.15 -13.59 17.70
C ALA A 70 14.77 -13.21 16.26
N GLU A 71 14.99 -14.12 15.31
CA GLU A 71 14.55 -13.96 13.92
C GLU A 71 13.02 -13.87 13.81
N SER A 72 12.29 -14.78 14.48
CA SER A 72 10.82 -14.76 14.49
C SER A 72 10.27 -13.49 15.14
N LEU A 73 10.93 -13.01 16.19
CA LEU A 73 10.59 -11.76 16.87
C LEU A 73 10.78 -10.55 15.94
N GLY A 74 11.87 -10.55 15.17
CA GLY A 74 12.16 -9.57 14.12
C GLY A 74 11.13 -9.54 12.97
N ARG A 75 10.19 -10.49 12.91
CA ARG A 75 9.10 -10.51 11.92
C ARG A 75 7.75 -10.06 12.49
N LEU A 76 7.67 -9.69 13.77
CA LEU A 76 6.41 -9.27 14.40
C LEU A 76 5.71 -8.16 13.63
N THR A 77 6.43 -7.11 13.24
CA THR A 77 5.86 -5.98 12.49
C THR A 77 5.29 -6.42 11.13
N GLU A 78 6.02 -7.23 10.38
CA GLU A 78 5.58 -7.79 9.09
C GLU A 78 4.29 -8.61 9.25
N ILE A 79 4.27 -9.54 10.21
CA ILE A 79 3.13 -10.42 10.49
C ILE A 79 1.89 -9.60 10.84
N THR A 80 2.02 -8.59 11.70
CA THR A 80 0.88 -7.75 12.11
C THR A 80 0.28 -6.98 10.94
N ARG A 81 1.11 -6.50 10.01
CA ARG A 81 0.66 -5.80 8.79
C ARG A 81 0.00 -6.75 7.81
N GLN A 82 0.54 -7.96 7.64
CA GLN A 82 -0.06 -9.00 6.81
C GLN A 82 -1.46 -9.37 7.32
N ILE A 83 -1.62 -9.50 8.64
CA ILE A 83 -2.94 -9.79 9.25
C ILE A 83 -3.92 -8.65 8.97
N ASP A 84 -3.54 -7.38 9.19
CA ASP A 84 -4.42 -6.25 8.88
C ASP A 84 -4.77 -6.19 7.39
N ALA A 85 -3.80 -6.44 6.51
CA ALA A 85 -4.01 -6.47 5.07
C ALA A 85 -5.03 -7.56 4.67
N ARG A 86 -4.91 -8.77 5.22
CA ARG A 86 -5.86 -9.87 4.98
C ARG A 86 -7.27 -9.60 5.52
N LEU A 87 -7.37 -8.79 6.57
CA LEU A 87 -8.65 -8.37 7.15
C LEU A 87 -9.19 -7.07 6.53
N ASN A 88 -8.52 -6.52 5.52
CA ASN A 88 -8.84 -5.23 4.92
C ASN A 88 -8.92 -4.07 5.94
N ARG A 89 -8.09 -4.14 6.98
CA ARG A 89 -7.98 -3.12 8.02
C ARG A 89 -6.78 -2.21 7.76
N LEU A 90 -6.86 -0.97 8.23
CA LEU A 90 -5.70 -0.10 8.36
C LEU A 90 -4.91 -0.52 9.59
N SER A 91 -3.61 -0.72 9.44
CA SER A 91 -2.74 -0.95 10.59
C SER A 91 -2.72 0.29 11.48
N ALA A 92 -2.87 0.08 12.79
CA ALA A 92 -2.85 1.16 13.76
C ALA A 92 -1.43 1.75 13.86
N PRO A 93 -1.20 3.01 13.45
CA PRO A 93 0.15 3.58 13.38
C PRO A 93 0.84 3.62 14.74
N ARG A 94 0.08 3.83 15.81
CA ARG A 94 0.60 3.97 17.19
C ARG A 94 0.51 2.67 18.01
N MET A 95 0.37 1.52 17.35
CA MET A 95 0.37 0.23 18.06
C MET A 95 1.71 0.00 18.76
N PRO A 96 1.74 -0.37 20.06
CA PRO A 96 3.00 -0.62 20.76
C PRO A 96 3.87 -1.63 20.02
N PHE A 97 5.18 -1.38 19.98
CA PHE A 97 6.21 -2.18 19.29
C PHE A 97 6.12 -2.21 17.75
N VAL A 98 4.96 -2.46 17.16
CA VAL A 98 4.83 -2.79 15.73
C VAL A 98 4.22 -1.68 14.88
N GLY A 99 3.65 -0.65 15.51
CA GLY A 99 3.07 0.49 14.83
C GLY A 99 4.13 1.29 14.06
N SER A 100 3.75 1.85 12.91
CA SER A 100 4.65 2.70 12.10
C SER A 100 5.18 3.91 12.85
N ASP A 101 4.47 4.35 13.89
CA ASP A 101 4.76 5.54 14.68
C ASP A 101 5.30 5.17 16.08
N ALA A 102 5.45 3.88 16.38
CA ALA A 102 5.88 3.40 17.70
C ALA A 102 7.31 3.83 18.08
N PHE A 103 8.15 4.11 17.07
CA PHE A 103 9.52 4.61 17.20
C PHE A 103 9.73 5.87 16.35
N ARG A 104 8.66 6.67 16.19
CA ARG A 104 8.74 7.96 15.52
C ARG A 104 9.07 9.04 16.54
N HIS A 105 10.10 9.82 16.22
CA HIS A 105 10.53 10.98 16.99
C HIS A 105 10.24 12.23 16.16
N GLY A 106 9.64 13.23 16.79
CA GLY A 106 9.19 14.47 16.16
C GLY A 106 9.73 15.69 16.90
N ALA A 107 9.84 16.79 16.17
CA ALA A 107 10.48 18.06 16.52
C ALA A 107 12.00 18.03 16.35
N GLY A 108 12.54 19.03 15.63
CA GLY A 108 13.96 19.22 15.31
C GLY A 108 14.86 19.50 16.51
N ARG A 109 14.77 18.65 17.54
CA ARG A 109 15.58 18.65 18.76
C ARG A 109 16.25 17.31 19.02
N ASP A 110 15.68 16.20 18.58
CA ASP A 110 16.26 14.88 18.86
C ASP A 110 17.18 14.44 17.72
N SER A 111 18.48 14.54 17.97
CA SER A 111 19.52 13.82 17.24
C SER A 111 19.26 12.30 17.28
N ALA A 112 19.87 11.54 16.35
CA ALA A 112 19.78 10.08 16.38
C ALA A 112 20.22 9.48 17.73
N GLU A 113 21.18 10.13 18.42
CA GLU A 113 21.63 9.74 19.76
C GLU A 113 20.58 10.01 20.84
N GLU A 114 19.84 11.11 20.75
CA GLU A 114 18.72 11.42 21.66
C GLU A 114 17.56 10.45 21.46
N ALA A 115 17.23 10.15 20.20
CA ALA A 115 16.20 9.17 19.87
C ALA A 115 16.49 7.79 20.48
N VAL A 116 17.75 7.32 20.43
CA VAL A 116 18.14 6.06 21.10
C VAL A 116 17.84 6.09 22.60
N ARG A 117 18.04 7.24 23.27
CA ARG A 117 17.80 7.38 24.72
C ARG A 117 16.32 7.36 25.09
N HIS A 118 15.44 7.80 24.18
CA HIS A 118 13.99 7.78 24.37
C HIS A 118 13.35 6.44 23.97
N GLU A 119 14.08 5.58 23.26
CA GLU A 119 13.58 4.28 22.85
C GLU A 119 13.73 3.23 23.94
N HIS A 120 12.63 2.56 24.27
CA HIS A 120 12.67 1.50 25.27
C HIS A 120 13.37 0.23 24.76
N ILE A 121 13.48 0.00 23.45
CA ILE A 121 14.23 -1.12 22.84
C ILE A 121 14.82 -0.69 21.50
N ASP A 122 15.81 -1.43 20.98
CA ASP A 122 16.15 -1.33 19.55
C ASP A 122 14.92 -1.76 18.70
N PRO A 123 14.38 -0.88 17.84
CA PRO A 123 13.22 -1.19 17.01
C PRO A 123 13.44 -2.39 16.06
N ARG A 124 14.68 -2.68 15.67
CA ARG A 124 15.01 -3.83 14.81
C ARG A 124 14.68 -5.16 15.46
N ALA A 125 14.70 -5.24 16.79
CA ALA A 125 14.38 -6.46 17.54
C ALA A 125 12.94 -6.96 17.32
N VAL A 126 12.03 -6.09 16.87
CA VAL A 126 10.62 -6.42 16.58
C VAL A 126 10.25 -6.22 15.10
N GLY A 127 11.25 -6.06 14.24
CA GLY A 127 11.05 -5.80 12.81
C GLY A 127 10.56 -4.40 12.48
N ASN A 128 10.73 -3.46 13.41
CA ASN A 128 10.39 -2.07 13.21
C ASN A 128 11.65 -1.24 12.95
N ARG A 129 11.48 0.07 12.76
CA ARG A 129 12.59 1.00 12.53
C ARG A 129 12.34 2.33 13.22
N ARG A 130 13.42 2.95 13.67
CA ARG A 130 13.44 4.35 14.10
C ARG A 130 13.03 5.24 12.93
N GLN A 131 12.23 6.26 13.23
CA GLN A 131 11.88 7.31 12.28
C GLN A 131 12.17 8.65 12.92
N LEU A 132 13.09 9.41 12.34
CA LEU A 132 13.31 10.80 12.67
C LEU A 132 12.45 11.62 11.71
N THR A 133 11.51 12.39 12.24
CA THR A 133 10.62 13.23 11.42
C THR A 133 10.80 14.69 11.78
N ALA A 134 11.29 15.47 10.82
CA ALA A 134 10.95 16.89 10.75
C ALA A 134 9.46 16.98 10.36
N GLU A 135 8.71 17.86 11.02
CA GLU A 135 7.27 18.00 10.77
C GLU A 135 6.99 18.20 9.27
N GLY A 136 6.08 17.39 8.72
CA GLY A 136 5.58 17.57 7.35
C GLY A 136 6.43 16.99 6.21
N GLU A 137 7.59 16.39 6.47
CA GLU A 137 8.46 15.93 5.39
C GLU A 137 8.21 14.47 4.97
N VAL A 138 8.13 14.26 3.65
CA VAL A 138 8.56 12.99 3.05
C VAL A 138 10.02 12.83 3.44
N ASP A 139 10.30 11.88 4.33
CA ASP A 139 11.64 11.65 4.89
C ASP A 139 12.65 11.36 3.76
N ARG A 140 13.68 12.20 3.65
CA ARG A 140 14.74 12.09 2.62
C ARG A 140 15.45 10.74 2.69
N GLU A 141 15.73 10.24 3.89
CA GLU A 141 16.36 8.92 4.06
C GLU A 141 15.41 7.79 3.66
N GLY A 142 14.10 7.97 3.89
CA GLY A 142 13.06 7.09 3.40
C GLY A 142 12.98 7.07 1.88
N LEU A 143 13.03 8.24 1.24
CA LEU A 143 13.05 8.37 -0.21
C LEU A 143 14.30 7.73 -0.80
N GLN A 144 15.48 8.04 -0.26
CA GLN A 144 16.75 7.46 -0.69
C GLN A 144 16.69 5.93 -0.73
N ARG A 145 16.28 5.28 0.36
CA ARG A 145 16.16 3.81 0.40
C ARG A 145 15.20 3.25 -0.64
N ARG A 146 14.09 3.96 -0.91
CA ARG A 146 13.13 3.53 -1.94
C ARG A 146 13.69 3.72 -3.36
N LEU A 147 14.46 4.77 -3.59
CA LEU A 147 15.12 5.03 -4.88
C LEU A 147 16.24 4.02 -5.15
N GLU A 148 17.05 3.71 -4.15
CA GLU A 148 18.07 2.67 -4.21
C GLU A 148 17.47 1.29 -4.54
N ALA A 149 16.33 0.95 -3.94
CA ALA A 149 15.63 -0.31 -4.20
C ALA A 149 15.18 -0.49 -5.66
N ILE A 150 14.96 0.61 -6.39
CA ILE A 150 14.60 0.63 -7.82
C ILE A 150 15.78 1.01 -8.71
N GLY A 151 17.01 1.01 -8.17
CA GLY A 151 18.23 1.31 -8.92
C GLY A 151 18.38 2.76 -9.37
N THR A 152 17.69 3.71 -8.73
CA THR A 152 17.83 5.14 -9.02
C THR A 152 18.71 5.80 -7.96
N PRO A 153 19.87 6.38 -8.33
CA PRO A 153 20.72 7.08 -7.37
C PRO A 153 19.99 8.31 -6.82
N PHE A 154 20.16 8.56 -5.53
CA PHE A 154 19.66 9.76 -4.87
C PHE A 154 20.83 10.70 -4.59
N ASP A 155 20.78 11.89 -5.17
CA ASP A 155 21.68 12.99 -4.84
C ASP A 155 20.89 14.06 -4.07
N PRO A 156 21.20 14.30 -2.79
CA PRO A 156 20.53 15.31 -1.97
C PRO A 156 20.63 16.74 -2.54
N ASP A 157 21.70 17.00 -3.30
CA ASP A 157 21.98 18.31 -3.88
C ASP A 157 21.39 18.47 -5.30
N ASP A 158 20.85 17.39 -5.88
CA ASP A 158 20.13 17.45 -7.16
C ASP A 158 18.76 18.11 -6.98
N PRO A 159 18.49 19.27 -7.63
CA PRO A 159 17.19 19.94 -7.59
C PRO A 159 16.03 19.04 -8.02
N THR A 160 16.29 18.01 -8.83
CA THR A 160 15.30 17.02 -9.29
C THR A 160 14.80 16.17 -8.13
N CYS A 161 15.68 15.74 -7.22
CA CYS A 161 15.33 15.02 -6.01
C CYS A 161 14.46 15.86 -5.07
N GLN A 162 14.77 17.16 -4.94
CA GLN A 162 13.94 18.09 -4.17
C GLN A 162 12.54 18.25 -4.77
N ARG A 163 12.43 18.42 -6.10
CA ARG A 163 11.12 18.46 -6.77
C ARG A 163 10.30 17.18 -6.56
N LEU A 164 10.95 16.01 -6.52
CA LEU A 164 10.26 14.74 -6.26
C LEU A 164 9.66 14.70 -4.86
N LEU A 165 10.39 15.21 -3.86
CA LEU A 165 9.88 15.33 -2.48
C LEU A 165 8.64 16.22 -2.44
N ASP A 166 8.64 17.34 -3.16
CA ASP A 166 7.51 18.26 -3.20
C ASP A 166 6.28 17.61 -3.85
N VAL A 167 6.47 16.88 -4.96
CA VAL A 167 5.39 16.08 -5.59
C VAL A 167 4.84 15.03 -4.64
N LEU A 168 5.70 14.31 -3.91
CA LEU A 168 5.27 13.31 -2.93
C LEU A 168 4.50 13.94 -1.75
N ARG A 169 4.88 15.15 -1.32
CA ARG A 169 4.15 15.91 -0.28
C ARG A 169 2.78 16.35 -0.78
N GLU A 170 2.71 16.85 -2.01
CA GLU A 170 1.44 17.25 -2.64
C GLU A 170 0.50 16.04 -2.75
N ASN A 171 0.99 14.92 -3.30
CA ASN A 171 0.22 13.67 -3.42
C ASN A 171 -0.28 13.19 -2.06
N LYS A 172 0.58 13.20 -1.03
CA LYS A 172 0.20 12.84 0.33
C LYS A 172 -0.91 13.74 0.89
N SER A 173 -0.87 15.05 0.62
CA SER A 173 -1.91 15.98 1.09
C SER A 173 -3.29 15.69 0.46
N ARG A 174 -3.30 15.11 -0.75
CA ARG A 174 -4.50 14.63 -1.46
C ARG A 174 -4.88 13.19 -1.07
N GLY A 175 -4.11 12.56 -0.18
CA GLY A 175 -4.30 11.19 0.31
C GLY A 175 -3.76 10.08 -0.62
N LEU A 176 -3.03 10.45 -1.67
CA LEU A 176 -2.25 9.54 -2.50
C LEU A 176 -0.93 9.20 -1.79
N THR A 177 -0.93 8.07 -1.10
CA THR A 177 0.28 7.46 -0.56
C THR A 177 0.61 6.20 -1.33
N TYR A 178 1.91 5.95 -1.51
CA TYR A 178 2.42 4.80 -2.26
C TYR A 178 2.85 3.65 -1.34
N ASP A 179 2.21 3.53 -0.17
CA ASP A 179 2.51 2.46 0.79
C ASP A 179 1.80 1.17 0.32
N GLY A 180 2.58 0.14 -0.02
CA GLY A 180 2.05 -1.11 -0.60
C GLY A 180 1.58 -0.95 -2.05
N ALA A 181 2.07 0.07 -2.75
CA ALA A 181 1.85 0.27 -4.19
C ALA A 181 3.19 0.64 -4.86
N GLU A 182 4.15 -0.27 -4.75
CA GLU A 182 5.54 -0.08 -5.17
C GLU A 182 5.66 0.20 -6.67
N ALA A 183 4.80 -0.40 -7.50
CA ALA A 183 4.80 -0.16 -8.94
C ALA A 183 4.43 1.29 -9.29
N SER A 184 3.34 1.83 -8.72
CA SER A 184 2.97 3.24 -8.93
C SER A 184 4.04 4.21 -8.43
N PHE A 185 4.75 3.86 -7.35
CA PHE A 185 5.89 4.66 -6.89
C PHE A 185 7.05 4.64 -7.89
N GLU A 186 7.42 3.48 -8.39
CA GLU A 186 8.49 3.34 -9.37
C GLU A 186 8.17 4.11 -10.65
N LEU A 187 6.93 4.04 -11.13
CA LEU A 187 6.47 4.80 -12.29
C LEU A 187 6.54 6.31 -12.07
N LEU A 188 6.10 6.80 -10.90
CA LEU A 188 6.25 8.21 -10.54
C LEU A 188 7.71 8.65 -10.60
N VAL A 189 8.61 7.89 -9.99
CA VAL A 189 10.05 8.20 -9.99
C VAL A 189 10.59 8.24 -11.42
N ARG A 190 10.37 7.18 -12.20
CA ARG A 190 10.87 7.11 -13.58
C ARG A 190 10.33 8.25 -14.43
N SER A 191 9.04 8.59 -14.29
CA SER A 191 8.43 9.72 -14.99
C SER A 191 9.09 11.04 -14.58
N HIS A 192 9.30 11.25 -13.27
CA HIS A 192 9.88 12.49 -12.73
C HIS A 192 11.32 12.73 -13.22
N PHE A 193 12.10 11.65 -13.39
CA PHE A 193 13.46 11.72 -13.94
C PHE A 193 13.51 11.61 -15.48
N GLY A 194 12.36 11.61 -16.18
CA GLY A 194 12.31 11.50 -17.64
C GLY A 194 12.77 10.15 -18.20
N ARG A 195 12.75 9.09 -17.38
CA ARG A 195 13.18 7.73 -17.71
C ARG A 195 12.03 6.78 -18.01
N LEU A 196 10.78 7.25 -17.92
CA LEU A 196 9.62 6.44 -18.25
C LEU A 196 9.31 6.57 -19.75
N PRO A 197 9.34 5.46 -20.51
CA PRO A 197 8.93 5.48 -21.91
C PRO A 197 7.48 5.92 -22.08
N ASN A 198 7.21 6.70 -23.12
CA ASN A 198 5.83 6.99 -23.53
C ASN A 198 5.33 5.79 -24.34
N PHE A 199 4.53 4.92 -23.69
CA PHE A 199 3.91 3.77 -24.35
C PHE A 199 2.62 4.17 -25.07
N PHE A 200 1.73 4.85 -24.36
CA PHE A 200 0.47 5.32 -24.90
C PHE A 200 -0.02 6.52 -24.09
N ARG A 201 -0.99 7.25 -24.64
CA ARG A 201 -1.66 8.35 -23.96
C ARG A 201 -3.17 8.15 -24.07
N LEU A 202 -3.87 8.18 -22.94
CA LEU A 202 -5.32 8.25 -22.95
C LEU A 202 -5.76 9.69 -23.31
N ASP A 203 -6.52 9.83 -24.39
CA ASP A 203 -7.16 11.09 -24.77
C ASP A 203 -8.47 11.33 -24.01
N GLY A 204 -9.12 10.26 -23.58
CA GLY A 204 -10.27 10.30 -22.68
C GLY A 204 -11.03 8.99 -22.67
N PHE A 205 -11.82 8.78 -21.63
CA PHE A 205 -12.76 7.67 -21.52
C PHE A 205 -14.17 8.16 -21.20
N ARG A 206 -15.15 7.31 -21.49
CA ARG A 206 -16.53 7.45 -21.05
C ARG A 206 -16.99 6.11 -20.52
N VAL A 207 -17.65 6.09 -19.36
CA VAL A 207 -18.28 4.90 -18.82
C VAL A 207 -19.77 5.17 -18.62
N ILE A 208 -20.60 4.22 -19.04
CA ILE A 208 -22.05 4.27 -18.92
C ILE A 208 -22.49 3.04 -18.13
N ASP A 209 -23.16 3.28 -17.01
CA ASP A 209 -23.83 2.24 -16.24
C ASP A 209 -25.34 2.39 -16.39
N GLU A 210 -25.99 1.35 -16.89
CA GLU A 210 -27.44 1.30 -17.02
C GLU A 210 -27.99 0.23 -16.08
N ARG A 211 -28.93 0.63 -15.21
CA ARG A 211 -29.75 -0.30 -14.43
C ARG A 211 -31.17 -0.26 -14.97
N ARG A 212 -31.58 -1.31 -15.69
CA ARG A 212 -32.91 -1.38 -16.33
C ARG A 212 -33.63 -2.68 -16.02
N ILE A 213 -34.94 -2.66 -16.20
CA ILE A 213 -35.79 -3.85 -16.19
C ILE A 213 -35.99 -4.26 -17.65
N ASP A 214 -35.66 -5.51 -17.99
CA ASP A 214 -35.85 -6.01 -19.35
C ASP A 214 -37.31 -6.37 -19.64
N ALA A 215 -37.60 -6.78 -20.89
CA ALA A 215 -38.95 -7.14 -21.32
C ALA A 215 -39.55 -8.34 -20.56
N ARG A 216 -38.75 -9.09 -19.78
CA ARG A 216 -39.17 -10.21 -18.94
C ARG A 216 -39.35 -9.81 -17.47
N GLY A 217 -39.25 -8.52 -17.15
CA GLY A 217 -39.33 -8.03 -15.79
C GLY A 217 -38.06 -8.29 -14.96
N GLN A 218 -36.95 -8.70 -15.59
CA GLN A 218 -35.71 -9.00 -14.88
C GLN A 218 -34.82 -7.77 -14.79
N LEU A 219 -34.24 -7.55 -13.60
CA LEU A 219 -33.25 -6.51 -13.40
C LEU A 219 -31.96 -6.87 -14.13
N LYS A 220 -31.55 -6.03 -15.08
CA LYS A 220 -30.24 -6.09 -15.71
C LYS A 220 -29.43 -4.84 -15.39
N THR A 221 -28.15 -5.06 -15.15
CA THR A 221 -27.12 -4.02 -15.10
C THR A 221 -26.19 -4.21 -16.29
N LEU A 222 -25.99 -3.14 -17.05
CA LEU A 222 -25.04 -3.09 -18.15
C LEU A 222 -24.00 -2.02 -17.81
N SER A 223 -22.73 -2.36 -17.96
CA SER A 223 -21.64 -1.40 -17.89
C SER A 223 -20.89 -1.41 -19.21
N GLU A 224 -20.78 -0.25 -19.85
CA GLU A 224 -20.05 -0.05 -21.09
C GLU A 224 -19.00 1.04 -20.90
N ALA A 225 -17.80 0.82 -21.42
CA ALA A 225 -16.75 1.84 -21.46
C ALA A 225 -16.27 2.06 -22.89
N SER A 226 -16.10 3.33 -23.25
CA SER A 226 -15.43 3.76 -24.48
C SER A 226 -14.12 4.48 -24.11
N VAL A 227 -13.02 4.14 -24.78
CA VAL A 227 -11.70 4.75 -24.54
C VAL A 227 -11.11 5.25 -25.85
N ARG A 228 -10.48 6.43 -25.80
CA ARG A 228 -9.62 6.95 -26.87
C ARG A 228 -8.18 6.92 -26.40
N VAL A 229 -7.35 6.17 -27.10
CA VAL A 229 -5.94 6.01 -26.77
C VAL A 229 -5.09 6.34 -27.99
N GLN A 230 -4.01 7.07 -27.76
CA GLN A 230 -2.98 7.32 -28.76
C GLN A 230 -1.77 6.42 -28.48
N VAL A 231 -1.34 5.66 -29.49
CA VAL A 231 -0.13 4.84 -29.48
C VAL A 231 0.77 5.30 -30.63
N GLY A 232 1.90 5.93 -30.31
CA GLY A 232 2.69 6.67 -31.30
C GLY A 232 1.84 7.72 -32.04
N GLU A 233 1.74 7.61 -33.35
CA GLU A 233 0.93 8.50 -34.20
C GLU A 233 -0.52 8.01 -34.39
N ASN A 234 -0.80 6.76 -34.03
CA ASN A 234 -2.10 6.15 -34.25
C ASN A 234 -3.07 6.44 -33.10
N ARG A 235 -4.30 6.81 -33.44
CA ARG A 235 -5.39 6.97 -32.49
C ARG A 235 -6.35 5.78 -32.61
N HIS A 236 -6.57 5.12 -31.48
CA HIS A 236 -7.48 3.99 -31.34
C HIS A 236 -8.70 4.43 -30.52
N MET A 237 -9.89 4.02 -30.96
CA MET A 237 -11.11 4.08 -30.17
C MET A 237 -11.57 2.65 -29.95
N MET A 238 -11.80 2.27 -28.69
CA MET A 238 -12.39 0.98 -28.35
C MET A 238 -13.56 1.12 -27.42
N VAL A 239 -14.52 0.22 -27.58
CA VAL A 239 -15.69 0.08 -26.72
C VAL A 239 -15.74 -1.35 -26.20
N ALA A 240 -16.02 -1.51 -24.92
CA ALA A 240 -16.24 -2.81 -24.31
C ALA A 240 -17.33 -2.76 -23.24
N GLU A 241 -18.05 -3.88 -23.14
CA GLU A 241 -18.94 -4.15 -22.02
C GLU A 241 -18.19 -4.93 -20.94
N GLY A 242 -18.67 -4.80 -19.70
CA GLY A 242 -18.14 -5.54 -18.56
C GLY A 242 -19.19 -5.80 -17.49
N ALA A 243 -18.82 -6.63 -16.52
CA ALA A 243 -19.64 -6.93 -15.35
C ALA A 243 -19.86 -5.72 -14.42
N GLY A 244 -19.08 -4.65 -14.62
CA GLY A 244 -19.13 -3.41 -13.88
C GLY A 244 -18.28 -2.35 -14.60
N PRO A 245 -18.35 -1.08 -14.19
CA PRO A 245 -17.73 0.03 -14.91
C PRO A 245 -16.20 -0.08 -14.98
N VAL A 246 -15.56 -0.56 -13.92
CA VAL A 246 -14.10 -0.78 -13.87
C VAL A 246 -13.69 -1.94 -14.79
N HIS A 247 -14.48 -3.02 -14.83
CA HIS A 247 -14.20 -4.15 -15.72
C HIS A 247 -14.39 -3.76 -17.19
N ALA A 248 -15.46 -3.01 -17.52
CA ALA A 248 -15.68 -2.50 -18.87
C ALA A 248 -14.50 -1.62 -19.32
N LEU A 249 -14.03 -0.73 -18.43
CA LEU A 249 -12.89 0.15 -18.68
C LEU A 249 -11.58 -0.62 -18.89
N ASP A 250 -11.27 -1.60 -18.03
CA ASP A 250 -10.11 -2.48 -18.19
C ASP A 250 -10.12 -3.20 -19.55
N VAL A 251 -11.25 -3.82 -19.91
CA VAL A 251 -11.37 -4.54 -21.18
C VAL A 251 -11.22 -3.60 -22.37
N ALA A 252 -11.83 -2.41 -22.31
CA ALA A 252 -11.72 -1.41 -23.38
C ALA A 252 -10.26 -0.93 -23.55
N LEU A 253 -9.56 -0.64 -22.45
CA LEU A 253 -8.15 -0.24 -22.46
C LEU A 253 -7.25 -1.34 -23.02
N ARG A 254 -7.37 -2.57 -22.52
CA ARG A 254 -6.54 -3.69 -22.99
C ARG A 254 -6.78 -3.95 -24.47
N LYS A 255 -8.04 -3.99 -24.92
CA LYS A 255 -8.35 -4.14 -26.37
C LYS A 255 -7.78 -3.01 -27.22
N ALA A 256 -7.78 -1.77 -26.73
CA ALA A 256 -7.21 -0.63 -27.46
C ALA A 256 -5.68 -0.73 -27.63
N LEU A 257 -5.02 -1.46 -26.73
CA LEU A 257 -3.57 -1.56 -26.64
C LEU A 257 -3.01 -2.89 -27.16
N GLU A 258 -3.84 -3.94 -27.20
CA GLU A 258 -3.43 -5.33 -27.49
C GLU A 258 -2.74 -5.50 -28.85
N ASP A 259 -3.19 -4.76 -29.88
CA ASP A 259 -2.58 -4.80 -31.21
C ASP A 259 -1.14 -4.27 -31.21
N SER A 260 -0.88 -3.22 -30.42
CA SER A 260 0.46 -2.62 -30.29
C SER A 260 1.32 -3.34 -29.24
N TYR A 261 0.67 -3.93 -28.24
CA TYR A 261 1.30 -4.58 -27.09
C TYR A 261 0.66 -5.94 -26.81
N PRO A 262 0.97 -6.99 -27.62
CA PRO A 262 0.39 -8.32 -27.46
C PRO A 262 0.69 -8.97 -26.10
N GLY A 263 1.77 -8.53 -25.44
CA GLY A 263 2.15 -8.92 -24.08
C GLY A 263 1.13 -8.52 -23.01
N LEU A 264 0.10 -7.73 -23.32
CA LEU A 264 -0.99 -7.42 -22.38
C LEU A 264 -2.06 -8.51 -22.31
N LYS A 265 -2.00 -9.56 -23.13
CA LYS A 265 -2.96 -10.68 -23.11
C LYS A 265 -2.92 -11.50 -21.82
N ASP A 266 -1.76 -11.58 -21.20
CA ASP A 266 -1.53 -12.31 -19.95
C ASP A 266 -1.89 -11.48 -18.70
N LEU A 267 -2.04 -10.15 -18.85
CA LEU A 267 -2.33 -9.23 -17.77
C LEU A 267 -3.73 -9.47 -17.20
N ARG A 268 -3.78 -9.70 -15.89
CA ARG A 268 -5.02 -9.89 -15.14
C ARG A 268 -5.01 -9.08 -13.86
N LEU A 269 -6.16 -8.51 -13.53
CA LEU A 269 -6.44 -7.96 -12.20
C LEU A 269 -6.80 -9.12 -11.26
N VAL A 270 -6.14 -9.22 -10.12
CA VAL A 270 -6.36 -10.28 -9.11
C VAL A 270 -6.93 -9.78 -7.79
N ASP A 271 -6.76 -8.51 -7.46
CA ASP A 271 -7.40 -7.89 -6.29
C ASP A 271 -7.73 -6.42 -6.57
N TYR A 272 -8.81 -5.93 -5.96
CA TYR A 272 -9.32 -4.58 -6.11
C TYR A 272 -9.84 -4.06 -4.78
N LYS A 273 -9.22 -3.00 -4.26
CA LYS A 273 -9.51 -2.43 -2.94
C LYS A 273 -9.86 -0.95 -3.08
N VAL A 274 -11.04 -0.57 -2.61
CA VAL A 274 -11.49 0.83 -2.54
C VAL A 274 -11.50 1.29 -1.10
N ARG A 275 -10.97 2.49 -0.85
CA ARG A 275 -10.97 3.12 0.47
C ARG A 275 -11.36 4.58 0.37
N ILE A 276 -12.21 5.01 1.29
CA ILE A 276 -12.59 6.42 1.43
C ILE A 276 -11.56 7.08 2.37
N LEU A 277 -10.95 8.17 1.91
CA LEU A 277 -9.85 8.85 2.63
C LEU A 277 -10.36 9.90 3.62
N ASN A 278 -11.42 10.64 3.26
CA ASN A 278 -12.14 11.51 4.19
C ASN A 278 -13.59 11.05 4.26
N SER A 279 -14.11 10.78 5.46
CA SER A 279 -15.51 10.37 5.60
C SER A 279 -16.48 11.55 5.70
N GLU A 280 -15.96 12.77 5.91
CA GLU A 280 -16.75 13.98 6.10
C GLU A 280 -17.39 14.49 4.78
N GLY A 281 -16.77 14.22 3.63
CA GLY A 281 -17.25 14.64 2.31
C GLY A 281 -18.41 13.80 1.76
N GLY A 282 -18.85 12.75 2.46
CA GLY A 282 -19.91 11.85 2.00
C GLY A 282 -19.61 11.27 0.62
N THR A 283 -20.52 11.43 -0.34
CA THR A 283 -20.35 10.94 -1.72
C THR A 283 -19.32 11.72 -2.55
N LYS A 284 -18.76 12.82 -2.02
CA LYS A 284 -17.68 13.61 -2.65
C LYS A 284 -16.32 13.36 -1.99
N ALA A 285 -16.24 12.36 -1.14
CA ALA A 285 -14.99 12.02 -0.49
C ALA A 285 -13.92 11.60 -1.50
N TYR A 286 -12.66 11.90 -1.20
CA TYR A 286 -11.55 11.35 -1.95
C TYR A 286 -11.49 9.84 -1.76
N ILE A 287 -11.36 9.14 -2.88
CA ILE A 287 -11.36 7.69 -2.99
C ILE A 287 -9.97 7.24 -3.39
N ARG A 288 -9.41 6.31 -2.62
CA ARG A 288 -8.19 5.59 -2.96
C ARG A 288 -8.53 4.21 -3.47
N VAL A 289 -8.08 3.90 -4.68
CA VAL A 289 -8.19 2.58 -5.29
C VAL A 289 -6.81 1.94 -5.33
N MET A 290 -6.70 0.70 -4.87
CA MET A 290 -5.49 -0.12 -5.04
C MET A 290 -5.85 -1.35 -5.86
N ILE A 291 -5.00 -1.68 -6.82
CA ILE A 291 -5.19 -2.80 -7.75
C ILE A 291 -3.97 -3.70 -7.69
N ASP A 292 -4.19 -4.99 -7.41
CA ASP A 292 -3.15 -6.01 -7.58
C ASP A 292 -3.31 -6.63 -8.96
N SER A 293 -2.26 -6.54 -9.78
CA SER A 293 -2.20 -7.09 -11.15
C SER A 293 -1.15 -8.18 -11.25
N THR A 294 -1.34 -9.12 -12.17
CA THR A 294 -0.37 -10.19 -12.45
C THR A 294 -0.29 -10.48 -13.95
N ASP A 295 0.87 -10.95 -14.39
CA ASP A 295 1.12 -11.54 -15.70
C ASP A 295 1.19 -13.07 -15.65
N GLY A 296 0.85 -13.67 -14.50
CA GLY A 296 0.99 -15.10 -14.23
C GLY A 296 2.36 -15.52 -13.68
N THR A 297 3.37 -14.64 -13.73
CA THR A 297 4.71 -14.88 -13.18
C THR A 297 5.00 -14.02 -11.95
N ALA A 298 4.60 -12.75 -11.98
CA ALA A 298 4.78 -11.82 -10.89
C ALA A 298 3.49 -11.05 -10.62
N THR A 299 3.41 -10.46 -9.45
CA THR A 299 2.30 -9.63 -9.01
C THR A 299 2.82 -8.27 -8.58
N TRP A 300 2.09 -7.23 -8.90
CA TRP A 300 2.41 -5.86 -8.50
C TRP A 300 1.14 -5.10 -8.11
N THR A 301 1.32 -4.11 -7.25
CA THR A 301 0.23 -3.28 -6.74
C THR A 301 0.37 -1.85 -7.20
N THR A 302 -0.72 -1.27 -7.69
CA THR A 302 -0.81 0.12 -8.11
C THR A 302 -1.89 0.86 -7.34
N VAL A 303 -1.82 2.19 -7.32
CA VAL A 303 -2.71 3.05 -6.56
C VAL A 303 -3.17 4.25 -7.39
N GLY A 304 -4.45 4.60 -7.26
CA GLY A 304 -5.03 5.82 -7.80
C GLY A 304 -5.87 6.53 -6.75
N VAL A 305 -5.90 7.86 -6.79
CA VAL A 305 -6.73 8.69 -5.92
C VAL A 305 -7.48 9.73 -6.73
N SER A 306 -8.79 9.81 -6.51
CA SER A 306 -9.67 10.78 -7.16
C SER A 306 -10.93 10.97 -6.32
N ASP A 307 -11.66 12.06 -6.51
CA ASP A 307 -13.03 12.22 -6.00
C ASP A 307 -14.05 11.38 -6.78
N ASN A 308 -13.64 10.80 -7.92
CA ASN A 308 -14.41 9.87 -8.73
C ASN A 308 -13.78 8.46 -8.69
N VAL A 309 -14.56 7.47 -8.24
CA VAL A 309 -14.11 6.07 -8.13
C VAL A 309 -13.63 5.48 -9.45
N ILE A 310 -14.24 5.87 -10.58
CA ILE A 310 -13.87 5.37 -11.91
C ILE A 310 -12.54 5.98 -12.36
N ASP A 311 -12.31 7.25 -12.07
CA ASP A 311 -11.06 7.94 -12.37
C ASP A 311 -9.89 7.46 -11.48
N ALA A 312 -10.16 7.23 -10.19
CA ALA A 312 -9.20 6.58 -9.29
C ALA A 312 -8.85 5.16 -9.78
N SER A 313 -9.87 4.42 -10.25
CA SER A 313 -9.67 3.08 -10.83
C SER A 313 -8.88 3.13 -12.13
N TYR A 314 -9.17 4.09 -13.01
CA TYR A 314 -8.42 4.33 -14.23
C TYR A 314 -6.94 4.57 -13.93
N SER A 315 -6.63 5.47 -12.98
CA SER A 315 -5.25 5.79 -12.62
C SER A 315 -4.48 4.55 -12.17
N ALA A 316 -5.08 3.72 -11.31
CA ALA A 316 -4.47 2.47 -10.87
C ALA A 316 -4.33 1.44 -12.01
N LEU A 317 -5.33 1.31 -12.89
CA LEU A 317 -5.28 0.41 -14.06
C LEU A 317 -4.20 0.84 -15.04
N ASN A 318 -4.12 2.14 -15.35
CA ASN A 318 -3.13 2.73 -16.24
C ASN A 318 -1.72 2.43 -15.74
N ASP A 319 -1.45 2.69 -14.45
CA ASP A 319 -0.17 2.33 -13.83
C ASP A 319 0.10 0.83 -13.93
N GLY A 320 -0.93 -0.01 -13.75
CA GLY A 320 -0.79 -1.47 -13.83
C GLY A 320 -0.33 -1.93 -15.21
N ILE A 321 -0.93 -1.35 -16.26
CA ILE A 321 -0.59 -1.62 -17.66
C ILE A 321 0.81 -1.07 -17.99
N VAL A 322 1.10 0.19 -17.63
CA VAL A 322 2.40 0.82 -17.91
C VAL A 322 3.53 0.07 -17.21
N TYR A 323 3.31 -0.40 -15.99
CA TYR A 323 4.29 -1.20 -15.25
C TYR A 323 4.57 -2.55 -15.92
N LYS A 324 3.54 -3.22 -16.46
CA LYS A 324 3.72 -4.44 -17.27
C LYS A 324 4.59 -4.15 -18.50
N LEU A 325 4.26 -3.11 -19.26
CA LEU A 325 5.01 -2.75 -20.48
C LEU A 325 6.47 -2.39 -20.16
N LEU A 326 6.70 -1.73 -19.03
CA LEU A 326 8.05 -1.44 -18.54
C LEU A 326 8.82 -2.72 -18.18
N ARG A 327 8.18 -3.69 -17.53
CA ARG A 327 8.79 -4.99 -17.16
C ARG A 327 9.05 -5.90 -18.36
N ASP A 328 8.24 -5.78 -19.39
CA ASP A 328 8.43 -6.48 -20.67
C ASP A 328 9.53 -5.84 -21.53
N GLU A 329 10.16 -4.75 -21.06
CA GLU A 329 11.20 -3.99 -21.76
C GLU A 329 10.75 -3.51 -23.16
N VAL A 330 9.46 -3.19 -23.30
CA VAL A 330 8.91 -2.76 -24.58
C VAL A 330 9.56 -1.43 -25.00
N PRO A 331 10.10 -1.31 -26.23
CA PRO A 331 10.66 -0.04 -26.70
C PRO A 331 9.56 1.01 -26.89
N SER A 332 9.87 2.28 -26.61
CA SER A 332 8.92 3.38 -26.84
C SER A 332 8.57 3.49 -28.33
N LEU A 333 7.28 3.51 -28.65
CA LEU A 333 6.79 3.94 -29.95
C LEU A 333 6.79 5.47 -29.98
N ALA A 334 7.97 6.08 -30.13
CA ALA A 334 8.10 7.53 -30.14
C ALA A 334 7.27 8.17 -31.27
N SER A 335 6.54 9.24 -30.96
CA SER A 335 5.99 10.16 -31.96
C SER A 335 7.15 10.89 -32.65
N GLY A 336 7.28 10.74 -33.97
CA GLY A 336 8.28 11.46 -34.74
C GLY A 336 7.95 12.95 -34.79
N ALA A 337 8.73 13.78 -34.09
CA ALA A 337 8.79 15.21 -34.36
C ALA A 337 10.19 15.76 -34.03
N GLY A 338 10.96 16.07 -35.08
CA GLY A 338 12.02 17.10 -34.99
C GLY A 338 13.47 16.69 -35.20
N ALA A 339 13.79 15.74 -36.08
CA ALA A 339 15.11 15.69 -36.72
C ALA A 339 14.99 16.20 -38.16
N ALA A 340 14.71 17.50 -38.32
CA ALA A 340 14.88 18.20 -39.57
C ALA A 340 16.06 19.16 -39.40
N GLY A 341 17.15 18.85 -40.09
CA GLY A 341 18.38 19.62 -40.05
C GLY A 341 18.17 21.08 -40.45
N VAL A 342 18.96 21.94 -39.84
CA VAL A 342 19.20 23.28 -40.38
C VAL A 342 20.44 23.18 -41.29
N PRO A 343 20.30 23.39 -42.60
CA PRO A 343 21.43 23.79 -43.43
C PRO A 343 21.63 25.30 -43.27
N GLY A 344 22.86 25.73 -43.01
CA GLY A 344 23.25 27.12 -42.85
C GLY A 344 24.45 27.26 -41.93
#